data_AF-A0A4R8EMD4-F1
#
_entry.id   AF-A0A4R8EMD4-F1
#
_cell.length_a   1.000
_cell.length_b   1.000
_cell.length_c   1.000
_cell.angle_alpha   90.00
_cell.angle_beta   90.00
_cell.angle_gamma   90.00
#
_symmetry.space_group_name_H-M   'P 1'
#
loop_
_entity.id
_entity.type
_entity.pdbx_description
1 polymer ?
#
loop_
_entity_poly.entity_id
_entity_poly.type
_entity_poly.pdbx_seq_one_letter_code
_entity_poly.pdbx_strand_id
1 'polypeptide(L)'
;MSKIRFFFLLIFYFGLLSCNQKTENISSEKNLKEEINVSKVNSKDEIEGTYTDSGDCNISLIISKIKNDYQYVFKTSVRTLKGKATYSHSSSGENYLTLEGIQWDEYEGDISNENENDSIPPKELEIPVGIDALYVKDTLTIQNYGNAMNSYTKISECGLKYIQLIKK
;
A
#
# COMPACT_ATOMS: atom_id res chain seq x y z
N MET A 1 46.92 36.02 51.85
CA MET A 1 47.23 37.12 50.92
C MET A 1 46.08 37.29 49.95
N SER A 2 45.55 38.50 49.88
CA SER A 2 44.45 38.95 49.02
C SER A 2 44.92 39.10 47.56
N LYS A 3 44.10 38.73 46.58
CA LYS A 3 43.37 39.68 45.71
C LYS A 3 42.68 38.97 44.53
N ILE A 4 41.37 39.16 44.48
CA ILE A 4 40.50 39.04 43.30
C ILE A 4 40.93 40.06 42.23
N ARG A 5 40.86 39.68 40.94
CA ARG A 5 40.37 40.55 39.85
C ARG A 5 39.69 39.75 38.73
N PHE A 6 38.43 40.11 38.49
CA PHE A 6 37.55 39.83 37.35
C PHE A 6 38.21 40.19 35.99
N PHE A 7 37.91 39.44 34.92
CA PHE A 7 37.32 40.05 33.70
C PHE A 7 36.73 39.04 32.69
N PHE A 8 35.64 39.52 32.09
CA PHE A 8 34.72 39.01 31.07
C PHE A 8 35.29 38.26 29.85
N LEU A 9 34.55 37.23 29.38
CA LEU A 9 34.50 36.79 27.97
C LEU A 9 33.01 36.55 27.61
N LEU A 10 32.29 37.56 27.14
CA LEU A 10 31.95 37.81 25.71
C LEU A 10 31.17 36.65 25.08
N ILE A 11 29.86 36.60 25.31
CA ILE A 11 28.77 37.04 24.39
C ILE A 11 28.66 36.15 23.14
N PHE A 12 27.72 35.23 23.24
CA PHE A 12 27.11 34.45 22.18
C PHE A 12 26.23 35.40 21.33
N TYR A 13 26.65 35.70 20.10
CA TYR A 13 25.80 36.35 19.10
C TYR A 13 26.24 35.87 17.71
N PHE A 14 25.61 34.79 17.22
CA PHE A 14 25.57 34.53 15.79
C PHE A 14 24.19 34.96 15.28
N GLY A 15 24.21 36.05 14.53
CA GLY A 15 23.04 36.72 14.01
C GLY A 15 22.32 35.94 12.92
N LEU A 16 21.01 35.94 13.00
CA LEU A 16 20.12 35.73 11.87
C LEU A 16 20.24 36.96 10.96
N LEU A 17 20.90 36.82 9.82
CA LEU A 17 20.79 37.77 8.71
C LEU A 17 19.87 37.15 7.66
N SER A 18 18.57 37.40 7.83
CA SER A 18 17.59 37.32 6.76
C SER A 18 17.72 38.60 5.92
N CYS A 19 18.07 38.47 4.64
CA CYS A 19 17.94 39.56 3.67
C CYS A 19 16.62 39.39 2.90
N ASN A 20 15.64 40.21 3.26
CA ASN A 20 14.48 40.51 2.46
C ASN A 20 14.76 41.83 1.71
N GLN A 21 15.00 41.78 0.40
CA GLN A 21 14.95 42.96 -0.46
C GLN A 21 14.20 42.65 -1.76
N LYS A 22 13.04 43.28 -1.84
CA LYS A 22 12.18 43.45 -3.02
C LYS A 22 12.89 44.31 -4.06
N THR A 23 12.85 43.93 -5.33
CA THR A 23 13.00 44.88 -6.45
C THR A 23 12.22 44.36 -7.66
N GLU A 24 11.27 45.18 -8.12
CA GLU A 24 10.66 45.08 -9.46
C GLU A 24 11.62 45.69 -10.48
N ASN A 25 11.80 45.04 -11.64
CA ASN A 25 11.90 45.75 -12.92
C ASN A 25 11.74 44.81 -14.13
N ILE A 26 11.22 45.46 -15.17
CA ILE A 26 10.54 45.00 -16.39
C ILE A 26 11.48 44.42 -17.46
N SER A 27 10.95 43.42 -18.19
CA SER A 27 11.21 43.04 -19.59
C SER A 27 12.64 42.68 -20.03
N SER A 28 12.82 41.43 -20.44
CA SER A 28 13.28 41.12 -21.81
C SER A 28 12.85 39.71 -22.19
N GLU A 29 11.96 39.68 -23.17
CA GLU A 29 11.55 38.52 -23.96
C GLU A 29 12.78 37.86 -24.61
N LYS A 30 13.01 36.58 -24.31
CA LYS A 30 13.76 35.72 -25.21
C LYS A 30 13.08 34.36 -25.25
N ASN A 31 12.37 34.14 -26.36
CA ASN A 31 11.91 32.84 -26.82
C ASN A 31 13.02 31.79 -26.66
N LEU A 32 12.79 30.80 -25.80
CA LEU A 32 13.26 29.45 -26.01
C LEU A 32 12.03 28.54 -26.03
N LYS A 33 11.60 28.20 -27.24
CA LYS A 33 10.83 27.00 -27.50
C LYS A 33 11.75 25.82 -27.19
N GLU A 34 11.74 25.34 -25.96
CA GLU A 34 12.01 23.94 -25.71
C GLU A 34 10.67 23.22 -25.75
N GLU A 35 10.38 22.65 -26.93
CA GLU A 35 9.55 21.47 -27.02
C GLU A 35 10.20 20.40 -26.14
N ILE A 36 9.85 20.39 -24.85
CA ILE A 36 9.91 19.16 -24.08
C ILE A 36 8.75 18.33 -24.63
N ASN A 37 9.04 17.67 -25.75
CA ASN A 37 8.38 16.45 -26.14
C ASN A 37 8.73 15.45 -25.03
N VAL A 38 8.02 15.58 -23.91
CA VAL A 38 7.87 14.51 -22.93
C VAL A 38 7.21 13.44 -23.75
N SER A 39 8.06 12.61 -24.38
CA SER A 39 7.65 11.32 -24.88
C SER A 39 6.79 10.77 -23.79
N LYS A 40 5.49 10.60 -24.08
CA LYS A 40 4.65 9.69 -23.31
C LYS A 40 5.49 8.44 -23.17
N VAL A 41 6.12 8.28 -22.02
CA VAL A 41 6.36 6.96 -21.47
C VAL A 41 4.93 6.46 -21.40
N ASN A 42 4.55 5.64 -22.38
CA ASN A 42 3.37 4.81 -22.24
C ASN A 42 3.66 4.01 -20.98
N SER A 43 3.19 4.48 -19.82
CA SER A 43 3.33 3.76 -18.57
C SER A 43 2.50 2.51 -18.78
N LYS A 44 3.22 1.43 -19.09
CA LYS A 44 2.67 0.10 -19.23
C LYS A 44 2.41 -0.39 -17.81
N ASP A 45 1.51 0.29 -17.10
CA ASP A 45 0.92 -0.14 -15.82
C ASP A 45 -0.09 -1.26 -16.12
N GLU A 46 0.34 -2.21 -16.93
CA GLU A 46 -0.44 -3.37 -17.32
C GLU A 46 -0.21 -4.38 -16.20
N ILE A 47 -1.11 -4.36 -15.21
CA ILE A 47 -1.18 -5.31 -14.09
C ILE A 47 -1.32 -6.77 -14.55
N GLU A 48 -1.40 -7.02 -15.87
CA GLU A 48 -1.33 -8.35 -16.46
C GLU A 48 0.03 -8.96 -16.23
N GLY A 49 0.04 -10.25 -15.91
CA GLY A 49 1.27 -10.99 -15.66
C GLY A 49 1.02 -12.19 -14.78
N THR A 50 2.11 -12.92 -14.54
CA THR A 50 2.11 -14.02 -13.58
C THR A 50 2.86 -13.56 -12.33
N TYR A 51 2.18 -13.62 -11.20
CA TYR A 51 2.70 -13.32 -9.89
C TYR A 51 2.89 -14.61 -9.12
N THR A 52 4.01 -14.74 -8.42
CA THR A 52 4.26 -15.87 -7.52
C THR A 52 4.62 -15.36 -6.14
N ASP A 53 4.27 -16.11 -5.12
CA ASP A 53 4.69 -15.76 -3.77
C ASP A 53 6.21 -15.72 -3.64
N SER A 54 6.69 -14.77 -2.85
CA SER A 54 8.10 -14.68 -2.43
C SER A 54 8.40 -15.50 -1.17
N GLY A 55 7.37 -16.09 -0.56
CA GLY A 55 7.48 -16.96 0.61
C GLY A 55 7.32 -18.44 0.25
N ASP A 56 6.86 -19.22 1.23
CA ASP A 56 6.72 -20.68 1.14
C ASP A 56 5.26 -21.16 1.03
N CYS A 57 4.34 -20.31 0.56
CA CYS A 57 2.92 -20.62 0.48
C CYS A 57 2.49 -21.28 -0.84
N ASN A 58 3.36 -21.29 -1.86
CA ASN A 58 3.09 -21.88 -3.17
C ASN A 58 1.82 -21.30 -3.82
N ILE A 59 1.71 -19.97 -3.80
CA ILE A 59 0.59 -19.23 -4.38
C ILE A 59 1.03 -18.66 -5.72
N SER A 60 0.21 -18.85 -6.74
CA SER A 60 0.38 -18.16 -8.02
C SER A 60 -0.91 -17.47 -8.44
N LEU A 61 -0.75 -16.27 -8.99
CA LEU A 61 -1.84 -15.44 -9.48
C LEU A 61 -1.49 -15.03 -10.91
N ILE A 62 -2.37 -15.35 -11.85
CA ILE A 62 -2.23 -14.94 -13.24
C ILE A 62 -3.31 -13.89 -13.49
N ILE A 63 -2.90 -12.69 -13.87
CA ILE A 63 -3.81 -11.62 -14.31
C ILE A 63 -3.73 -11.52 -15.82
N SER A 64 -4.89 -11.51 -16.46
CA SER A 64 -5.04 -11.39 -17.92
C SER A 64 -6.14 -10.38 -18.24
N LYS A 65 -5.98 -9.62 -19.30
CA LYS A 65 -7.01 -8.70 -19.78
C LYS A 65 -7.75 -9.33 -20.95
N ILE A 66 -9.07 -9.40 -20.81
CA ILE A 66 -9.96 -9.85 -21.87
C ILE A 66 -10.81 -8.64 -22.27
N LYS A 67 -10.55 -8.11 -23.47
CA LYS A 67 -11.10 -6.82 -23.93
C LYS A 67 -10.65 -5.69 -23.00
N ASN A 68 -11.54 -5.20 -22.13
CA ASN A 68 -11.29 -4.10 -21.22
C ASN A 68 -11.28 -4.52 -19.74
N ASP A 69 -11.64 -5.77 -19.44
CA ASP A 69 -11.77 -6.26 -18.07
C ASP A 69 -10.59 -7.16 -17.73
N TYR A 70 -10.10 -7.04 -16.49
CA TYR A 70 -9.11 -7.97 -15.97
C TYR A 70 -9.81 -9.20 -15.38
N GLN A 71 -9.21 -10.36 -15.65
CA GLN A 71 -9.59 -11.65 -15.13
C GLN A 71 -8.37 -12.25 -14.44
N TYR A 72 -8.61 -13.07 -13.42
CA TYR A 72 -7.56 -13.76 -12.70
C TYR A 72 -7.71 -15.28 -12.75
N VAL A 73 -6.59 -15.97 -12.61
CA VAL A 73 -6.50 -17.37 -12.18
C VAL A 73 -5.65 -17.39 -10.92
N PHE A 74 -6.26 -17.74 -9.78
CA PHE A 74 -5.62 -17.81 -8.48
C PHE A 74 -5.43 -19.29 -8.12
N LYS A 75 -4.20 -19.69 -7.85
CA LYS A 75 -3.86 -21.08 -7.52
C LYS A 75 -3.10 -21.12 -6.20
N THR A 76 -3.48 -22.09 -5.39
CA THR A 76 -2.79 -22.45 -4.15
C THR A 76 -2.54 -23.96 -4.15
N SER A 77 -2.03 -24.48 -3.04
CA SER A 77 -1.88 -25.92 -2.82
C SER A 77 -3.21 -26.68 -2.79
N VAL A 78 -4.33 -26.02 -2.46
CA VAL A 78 -5.63 -26.67 -2.24
C VAL A 78 -6.70 -26.29 -3.26
N ARG A 79 -6.60 -25.12 -3.90
CA ARG A 79 -7.65 -24.64 -4.81
C ARG A 79 -7.09 -23.92 -6.03
N THR A 80 -7.89 -23.94 -7.10
CA THR A 80 -7.71 -23.09 -8.28
C THR A 80 -9.02 -22.38 -8.55
N LEU A 81 -9.00 -21.06 -8.46
CA LEU A 81 -10.15 -20.19 -8.66
C LEU A 81 -9.93 -19.29 -9.86
N LYS A 82 -11.02 -18.87 -10.49
CA LYS A 82 -11.03 -17.87 -11.56
C LYS A 82 -12.09 -16.84 -11.25
N GLY A 83 -11.82 -15.59 -11.59
CA GLY A 83 -12.78 -14.51 -11.38
C GLY A 83 -12.32 -13.22 -12.00
N LYS A 84 -13.09 -12.17 -11.74
CA LYS A 84 -12.80 -10.82 -12.19
C LYS A 84 -11.80 -10.15 -11.25
N ALA A 85 -10.86 -9.42 -11.83
CA ALA A 85 -9.96 -8.56 -11.08
C ALA A 85 -10.30 -7.09 -11.38
N THR A 86 -10.38 -6.26 -10.34
CA THR A 86 -10.68 -4.82 -10.49
C THR A 86 -9.50 -4.00 -9.99
N TYR A 87 -8.92 -3.21 -10.88
CA TYR A 87 -7.86 -2.27 -10.55
C TYR A 87 -8.46 -0.93 -10.11
N SER A 88 -8.00 -0.39 -8.99
CA SER A 88 -8.45 0.90 -8.48
C SER A 88 -7.30 1.74 -7.93
N HIS A 89 -7.51 3.05 -7.92
CA HIS A 89 -6.61 4.02 -7.32
C HIS A 89 -7.34 4.68 -6.14
N SER A 90 -6.75 4.62 -4.95
CA SER A 90 -7.31 5.25 -3.77
C SER A 90 -7.12 6.77 -3.82
N SER A 91 -7.88 7.50 -3.01
CA SER A 91 -7.67 8.93 -2.81
C SER A 91 -6.32 9.28 -2.16
N SER A 92 -5.67 8.30 -1.50
CA SER A 92 -4.34 8.44 -0.89
C SER A 92 -3.19 8.25 -1.89
N GLY A 93 -3.48 7.88 -3.15
CA GLY A 93 -2.46 7.65 -4.17
C GLY A 93 -1.99 6.19 -4.27
N GLU A 94 -2.59 5.29 -3.51
CA GLU A 94 -2.26 3.87 -3.50
C GLU A 94 -3.05 3.13 -4.58
N ASN A 95 -2.43 2.13 -5.19
CA ASN A 95 -3.10 1.28 -6.17
C ASN A 95 -3.53 -0.02 -5.52
N TYR A 96 -4.73 -0.50 -5.84
CA TYR A 96 -5.26 -1.76 -5.34
C TYR A 96 -5.74 -2.64 -6.49
N LEU A 97 -5.56 -3.95 -6.31
CA LEU A 97 -6.16 -4.98 -7.13
C LEU A 97 -7.12 -5.80 -6.25
N THR A 98 -8.41 -5.76 -6.58
CA THR A 98 -9.43 -6.57 -5.91
C THR A 98 -9.67 -7.85 -6.71
N LEU A 99 -9.45 -9.01 -6.10
CA LEU A 99 -9.79 -10.32 -6.63
C LEU A 99 -11.21 -10.69 -6.19
N GLU A 100 -12.19 -10.51 -7.08
CA GLU A 100 -13.61 -10.73 -6.76
C GLU A 100 -13.92 -12.23 -6.64
N GLY A 101 -14.82 -12.61 -5.71
CA GLY A 101 -15.35 -13.96 -5.62
C GLY A 101 -14.52 -14.97 -4.80
N ILE A 102 -13.43 -14.55 -4.15
CA ILE A 102 -12.68 -15.40 -3.22
C ILE A 102 -13.27 -15.24 -1.80
N GLN A 103 -13.98 -16.24 -1.31
CA GLN A 103 -14.46 -16.26 0.08
C GLN A 103 -13.27 -16.45 1.04
N TRP A 104 -13.27 -15.71 2.14
CA TRP A 104 -12.28 -15.89 3.20
C TRP A 104 -12.48 -17.24 3.90
N ASP A 105 -11.42 -17.80 4.47
CA ASP A 105 -11.53 -19.11 5.12
C ASP A 105 -12.07 -18.98 6.56
N GLU A 106 -11.74 -17.89 7.27
CA GLU A 106 -12.18 -17.62 8.63
C GLU A 106 -12.51 -16.13 8.82
N TYR A 107 -13.60 -15.83 9.53
CA TYR A 107 -13.99 -14.47 9.89
C TYR A 107 -14.80 -14.46 11.19
N GLU A 108 -14.20 -13.91 12.25
CA GLU A 108 -14.85 -13.71 13.54
C GLU A 108 -15.22 -12.22 13.75
N GLY A 109 -14.67 -11.33 12.91
CA GLY A 109 -15.00 -9.91 12.94
C GLY A 109 -14.48 -9.20 14.19
N ASP A 110 -15.15 -8.11 14.57
CA ASP A 110 -14.80 -7.31 15.75
C ASP A 110 -15.16 -8.05 17.04
N ILE A 111 -14.14 -8.60 17.70
CA ILE A 111 -14.26 -9.35 18.96
C ILE A 111 -13.85 -8.51 20.17
N SER A 112 -13.73 -7.18 20.02
CA SER A 112 -13.27 -6.28 21.10
C SER A 112 -14.15 -6.28 22.36
N ASN A 113 -15.41 -6.71 22.24
CA ASN A 113 -16.39 -6.72 23.32
C ASN A 113 -16.87 -8.12 23.70
N GLU A 114 -16.20 -9.19 23.25
CA GLU A 114 -16.53 -10.55 23.67
C GLU A 114 -16.01 -10.79 25.09
N ASN A 115 -16.90 -10.74 26.07
CA ASN A 115 -16.58 -11.13 27.44
C ASN A 115 -16.56 -12.67 27.55
N GLU A 116 -15.56 -13.22 28.24
CA GLU A 116 -15.37 -14.67 28.44
C GLU A 116 -16.56 -15.41 29.10
N ASN A 117 -17.57 -14.68 29.61
CA ASN A 117 -18.69 -15.22 30.38
C ASN A 117 -20.07 -14.91 29.80
N ASP A 118 -20.14 -14.30 28.63
CA ASP A 118 -21.42 -13.96 28.01
C ASP A 118 -21.89 -15.12 27.14
N SER A 119 -22.98 -15.78 27.56
CA SER A 119 -23.71 -16.80 26.79
C SER A 119 -24.45 -16.20 25.57
N ILE A 120 -23.83 -15.22 24.91
CA ILE A 120 -24.35 -14.60 23.70
C ILE A 120 -24.37 -15.68 22.62
N PRO A 121 -25.52 -15.97 22.01
CA PRO A 121 -25.58 -16.91 20.91
C PRO A 121 -24.63 -16.44 19.80
N PRO A 122 -23.87 -17.36 19.16
CA PRO A 122 -22.91 -16.99 18.15
C PRO A 122 -23.60 -16.13 17.09
N LYS A 123 -23.08 -14.92 16.90
CA LYS A 123 -23.57 -14.03 15.85
C LYS A 123 -23.32 -14.73 14.53
N GLU A 124 -24.36 -14.99 13.75
CA GLU A 124 -24.22 -15.51 12.40
C GLU A 124 -23.57 -14.41 11.55
N LEU A 125 -22.25 -14.53 11.36
CA LEU A 125 -21.46 -13.61 10.58
C LEU A 125 -21.37 -14.13 9.14
N GLU A 126 -21.72 -13.27 8.19
CA GLU A 126 -21.46 -13.56 6.78
C GLU A 126 -19.96 -13.46 6.51
N ILE A 127 -19.39 -14.52 5.95
CA ILE A 127 -17.98 -14.56 5.59
C ILE A 127 -17.74 -13.64 4.39
N PRO A 128 -16.80 -12.67 4.47
CA PRO A 128 -16.53 -11.76 3.37
C PRO A 128 -16.07 -12.47 2.09
N VAL A 129 -16.39 -11.85 0.95
CA VAL A 129 -16.02 -12.34 -0.38
C VAL A 129 -15.26 -11.26 -1.12
N GLY A 130 -14.10 -11.63 -1.64
CA GLY A 130 -13.16 -10.75 -2.33
C GLY A 130 -11.87 -10.54 -1.52
N ILE A 131 -10.74 -10.45 -2.22
CA ILE A 131 -9.44 -10.19 -1.59
C ILE A 131 -8.82 -8.95 -2.24
N ASP A 132 -8.59 -7.92 -1.44
CA ASP A 132 -7.82 -6.74 -1.86
C ASP A 132 -6.32 -6.98 -1.68
N ALA A 133 -5.56 -6.56 -2.68
CA ALA A 133 -4.11 -6.55 -2.66
C ALA A 133 -3.58 -5.14 -2.98
N LEU A 134 -2.70 -4.62 -2.12
CA LEU A 134 -1.96 -3.38 -2.40
C LEU A 134 -0.98 -3.64 -3.54
N TYR A 135 -1.03 -2.80 -4.58
CA TYR A 135 -0.17 -2.90 -5.76
C TYR A 135 0.89 -1.80 -5.78
N VAL A 136 2.16 -2.19 -5.65
CA VAL A 136 3.30 -1.27 -5.73
C VAL A 136 4.33 -1.84 -6.68
N LYS A 137 4.55 -1.13 -7.79
CA LYS A 137 5.42 -1.54 -8.91
C LYS A 137 5.01 -2.89 -9.47
N ASP A 138 5.65 -3.97 -9.03
CA ASP A 138 5.43 -5.34 -9.50
C ASP A 138 5.03 -6.28 -8.36
N THR A 139 4.66 -5.72 -7.20
CA THR A 139 4.32 -6.49 -6.00
C THR A 139 2.87 -6.27 -5.60
N LEU A 140 2.16 -7.37 -5.42
CA LEU A 140 0.85 -7.42 -4.78
C LEU A 140 1.02 -7.88 -3.34
N THR A 141 0.55 -7.08 -2.38
CA THR A 141 0.58 -7.42 -0.95
C THR A 141 -0.82 -7.64 -0.42
N ILE A 142 -1.11 -8.86 0.01
CA ILE A 142 -2.37 -9.24 0.65
C ILE A 142 -2.15 -9.34 2.15
N GLN A 143 -2.90 -8.60 2.95
CA GLN A 143 -3.01 -8.90 4.38
C GLN A 143 -3.91 -10.12 4.55
N ASN A 144 -3.33 -11.23 4.99
CA ASN A 144 -4.01 -12.52 5.13
C ASN A 144 -4.67 -12.69 6.49
N TYR A 145 -4.01 -12.20 7.55
CA TYR A 145 -4.47 -12.33 8.93
C TYR A 145 -4.87 -10.98 9.54
N GLY A 146 -5.92 -11.04 10.35
CA GLY A 146 -6.40 -9.96 11.19
C GLY A 146 -5.48 -9.62 12.37
N ASN A 147 -6.05 -8.96 13.36
CA ASN A 147 -5.39 -8.67 14.64
C ASN A 147 -6.27 -9.18 15.80
N ALA A 148 -5.80 -9.04 17.03
CA ALA A 148 -6.49 -9.58 18.22
C ALA A 148 -7.89 -8.99 18.47
N MET A 149 -8.24 -7.86 17.84
CA MET A 149 -9.55 -7.24 17.97
C MET A 149 -10.42 -7.43 16.73
N ASN A 150 -9.83 -7.83 15.59
CA ASN A 150 -10.53 -8.16 14.36
C ASN A 150 -9.90 -9.41 13.75
N SER A 151 -10.45 -10.57 14.11
CA SER A 151 -9.89 -11.88 13.80
C SER A 151 -10.44 -12.41 12.47
N TYR A 152 -9.53 -12.73 11.55
CA TYR A 152 -9.84 -13.30 10.24
C TYR A 152 -8.62 -13.98 9.61
N THR A 153 -8.90 -14.92 8.71
CA THR A 153 -7.92 -15.58 7.84
C THR A 153 -8.49 -15.64 6.42
N LYS A 154 -7.84 -14.99 5.45
CA LYS A 154 -8.32 -14.98 4.06
C LYS A 154 -7.99 -16.27 3.31
N ILE A 155 -6.76 -16.77 3.50
CA ILE A 155 -6.15 -17.91 2.81
C ILE A 155 -5.44 -18.75 3.88
N SER A 156 -6.15 -19.70 4.46
CA SER A 156 -5.70 -20.60 5.53
C SER A 156 -4.57 -21.52 5.09
N GLU A 157 -4.45 -21.79 3.79
CA GLU A 157 -3.34 -22.55 3.23
C GLU A 157 -1.99 -21.79 3.22
N CYS A 158 -1.95 -20.55 3.72
CA CYS A 158 -0.74 -19.75 3.86
C CYS A 158 -0.60 -19.14 5.25
N GLY A 159 0.40 -19.58 6.02
CA GLY A 159 0.62 -19.11 7.40
C GLY A 159 1.20 -17.69 7.56
N LEU A 160 1.37 -16.95 6.47
CA LEU A 160 1.98 -15.61 6.50
C LEU A 160 0.96 -14.51 6.77
N LYS A 161 1.26 -13.58 7.68
CA LYS A 161 0.45 -12.36 7.93
C LYS A 161 0.25 -11.53 6.67
N TYR A 162 1.31 -11.35 5.90
CA TYR A 162 1.32 -10.64 4.63
C TYR A 162 1.84 -11.56 3.55
N ILE A 163 1.03 -11.76 2.51
CA ILE A 163 1.39 -12.54 1.34
C ILE A 163 1.86 -11.55 0.28
N GLN A 164 3.12 -11.67 -0.13
CA GLN A 164 3.69 -10.87 -1.21
C GLN A 164 3.77 -11.73 -2.46
N LEU A 165 3.06 -11.32 -3.51
CA LEU A 165 3.12 -11.93 -4.84
C LEU A 165 3.89 -10.98 -5.75
N ILE A 166 5.01 -11.45 -6.29
CA ILE A 166 5.91 -10.66 -7.14
C ILE A 166 5.71 -11.09 -8.59
N LYS A 167 5.53 -10.12 -9.48
CA LYS A 167 5.43 -10.32 -10.93
C LYS A 167 6.74 -10.91 -11.47
N LYS A 168 6.64 -11.93 -12.31
CA LYS A 168 7.77 -12.51 -13.06
C LYS A 168 7.98 -11.84 -14.41
#